data_AF-A0A095ZAN8-F1
#
_entry.id   AF-A0A095ZAN8-F1
#
_cell.length_a   1.000
_cell.length_b   1.000
_cell.length_c   1.000
_cell.angle_alpha   90.00
_cell.angle_beta   90.00
_cell.angle_gamma   90.00
#
_symmetry.space_group_name_H-M   'P 1'
#
loop_
_entity.id
_entity.type
_entity.pdbx_description
1 polymer ?
#
loop_
_entity_poly.entity_id
_entity_poly.type
_entity_poly.pdbx_seq_one_letter_code
_entity_poly.pdbx_strand_id
1 'polypeptide(L)'
;MERARKVVDVAVGGRPRTLVLAECWSRAAIDAPALCNKAGQPVARAVKCLIDPLIIRPRLRPHLAAPLLDDAAAADLAALLADNRVRLSDASAWFLELRRARRRRGITEGNAQELYFPRAHELAVMRGAPGDLDAGEVAGECDAVLSEIHSAEVTAADIAAHLAAPGVADAIAGQLADEWTTGGGTTGGGDPGGGATGDGETGADEAGEGECPADPDFAVLADETWMLLDEAESAAPSWDALMESGACAEAGLALRSRGGVVADFLAAFELPESDVALSVSDPSAPPPLVGDGGRVLDRSVDSRCRSALRRIREHGDVGDIGGWGCGDGGGDAVDGVADFVADEVARVLAPFGLSGEGAHITLLAGIAVAAGLQPLNRGLPEGPRLTRELQARLRKEAYIMHVRRLLVQGGAVDARQERVVAQLAEFHEPYLNRLWPRLHGLDVLGREPVDADEARELLSGVTRSVVYDHRQLIRTALEAAA
;
A
#
# COMPACT_ATOMS: atom_id res chain seq x y z
N MET A 1 -51.53 0.89 -27.43
CA MET A 1 -51.93 2.00 -26.55
C MET A 1 -50.91 2.13 -25.45
N GLU A 2 -50.16 3.21 -25.62
CA GLU A 2 -49.03 3.75 -24.89
C GLU A 2 -49.25 3.82 -23.36
N ARG A 3 -48.39 3.16 -22.58
CA ARG A 3 -48.34 3.35 -21.13
C ARG A 3 -47.72 4.72 -20.87
N ALA A 4 -48.56 5.70 -20.57
CA ALA A 4 -48.16 7.02 -20.13
C ALA A 4 -47.23 6.90 -18.91
N ARG A 5 -45.96 7.27 -19.13
CA ARG A 5 -44.95 7.43 -18.08
C ARG A 5 -45.39 8.64 -17.24
N LYS A 6 -46.01 8.38 -16.09
CA LYS A 6 -46.37 9.40 -15.11
C LYS A 6 -45.07 9.98 -14.55
N VAL A 7 -44.62 11.10 -15.12
CA VAL A 7 -43.59 11.94 -14.53
C VAL A 7 -44.16 12.43 -13.21
N VAL A 8 -43.62 11.92 -12.11
CA VAL A 8 -43.90 12.45 -10.78
C VAL A 8 -43.16 13.78 -10.72
N ASP A 9 -43.91 14.86 -10.81
CA ASP A 9 -43.42 16.21 -10.58
C ASP A 9 -43.13 16.35 -9.08
N VAL A 10 -41.88 16.11 -8.68
CA VAL A 10 -41.43 16.33 -7.30
C VAL A 10 -40.98 17.78 -7.19
N ALA A 11 -41.96 18.66 -7.00
CA ALA A 11 -41.72 20.03 -6.56
C ALA A 11 -41.40 20.03 -5.05
N VAL A 12 -40.17 19.65 -4.68
CA VAL A 12 -39.54 20.01 -3.40
C VAL A 12 -38.06 20.34 -3.65
N GLY A 13 -37.80 21.62 -3.91
CA GLY A 13 -36.54 22.32 -3.59
C GLY A 13 -35.24 21.78 -4.18
N GLY A 14 -35.08 21.87 -5.50
CA GLY A 14 -33.77 21.79 -6.15
C GLY A 14 -33.48 20.48 -6.89
N ARG A 15 -32.56 20.56 -7.86
CA ARG A 15 -32.19 19.47 -8.77
C ARG A 15 -30.84 18.89 -8.37
N PRO A 16 -30.59 17.57 -8.58
CA PRO A 16 -29.30 16.97 -8.25
C PRO A 16 -28.14 17.72 -8.88
N ARG A 17 -27.16 18.14 -8.07
CA ARG A 17 -26.02 18.95 -8.49
C ARG A 17 -25.29 18.37 -9.70
N THR A 18 -25.06 17.06 -9.71
CA THR A 18 -24.38 16.36 -10.81
C THR A 18 -25.11 16.53 -12.15
N LEU A 19 -26.45 16.50 -12.12
CA LEU A 19 -27.29 16.67 -13.30
C LEU A 19 -27.27 18.13 -13.79
N VAL A 20 -27.39 19.09 -12.88
CA VAL A 20 -27.31 20.52 -13.21
C VAL A 20 -25.93 20.88 -13.76
N LEU A 21 -24.85 20.35 -13.17
CA LEU A 21 -23.49 20.57 -13.65
C LEU A 21 -23.30 20.04 -15.07
N ALA A 22 -23.81 18.84 -15.37
CA ALA A 22 -23.73 18.26 -16.71
C ALA A 22 -24.49 19.11 -17.74
N GLU A 23 -25.71 19.56 -17.42
CA GLU A 23 -26.49 20.44 -18.29
C GLU A 23 -25.82 21.80 -18.51
N CYS A 24 -25.32 22.42 -17.43
CA CYS A 24 -24.62 23.71 -17.52
C CYS A 24 -23.35 23.58 -18.35
N TRP A 25 -22.61 22.48 -18.21
CA TRP A 25 -21.43 22.19 -19.02
C TRP A 25 -21.78 22.07 -20.50
N SER A 26 -22.78 21.25 -20.85
CA SER A 26 -23.23 21.10 -22.24
C SER A 26 -23.73 22.41 -22.82
N ARG A 27 -24.49 23.20 -22.05
CA ARG A 27 -24.96 24.53 -22.47
C ARG A 27 -23.83 25.52 -22.66
N ALA A 28 -22.83 25.48 -21.78
CA ALA A 28 -21.63 26.28 -21.93
C ALA A 28 -20.84 25.84 -23.17
N ALA A 29 -21.01 24.63 -23.71
CA ALA A 29 -20.35 24.14 -24.92
C ALA A 29 -18.82 24.34 -24.88
N ILE A 30 -18.23 23.91 -23.76
CA ILE A 30 -16.79 23.94 -23.48
C ILE A 30 -16.10 22.88 -24.35
N ASP A 31 -15.09 23.25 -25.13
CA ASP A 31 -14.31 22.33 -25.96
C ASP A 31 -13.17 21.70 -25.14
N ALA A 32 -13.53 20.74 -24.30
CA ALA A 32 -12.60 20.12 -23.36
C ALA A 32 -12.66 18.58 -23.39
N PRO A 33 -12.27 17.94 -24.51
CA PRO A 33 -12.39 16.49 -24.69
C PRO A 33 -11.59 15.70 -23.65
N ALA A 34 -10.48 16.24 -23.13
CA ALA A 34 -9.65 15.55 -22.14
C ALA A 34 -10.25 15.56 -20.73
N LEU A 35 -11.18 16.48 -20.45
CA LEU A 35 -11.91 16.57 -19.18
C LEU A 35 -13.23 15.80 -19.21
N CYS A 36 -13.63 15.27 -20.38
CA CYS A 36 -14.95 14.69 -20.59
C CYS A 36 -14.92 13.16 -20.77
N ASN A 37 -16.04 12.52 -20.44
CA ASN A 37 -16.33 11.13 -20.79
C ASN A 37 -16.82 11.00 -22.24
N LYS A 38 -17.16 9.77 -22.68
CA LYS A 38 -17.70 9.52 -24.03
C LYS A 38 -19.01 10.24 -24.34
N ALA A 39 -19.75 10.67 -23.31
CA ALA A 39 -20.99 11.43 -23.45
C ALA A 39 -20.76 12.96 -23.44
N GLY A 40 -19.51 13.43 -23.45
CA GLY A 40 -19.18 14.85 -23.45
C GLY A 40 -19.40 15.56 -22.11
N GLN A 41 -19.55 14.79 -21.02
CA GLN A 41 -19.74 15.33 -19.67
C GLN A 41 -18.44 15.25 -18.86
N PRO A 42 -18.20 16.16 -17.91
CA PRO A 42 -17.01 16.12 -17.07
C PRO A 42 -16.84 14.77 -16.36
N VAL A 43 -15.65 14.20 -16.42
CA VAL A 43 -15.32 13.01 -15.62
C VAL A 43 -15.28 13.37 -14.14
N ALA A 44 -15.55 12.40 -13.25
CA ALA A 44 -15.57 12.63 -11.80
C ALA A 44 -14.27 13.26 -11.29
N ARG A 45 -13.11 12.90 -11.87
CA ARG A 45 -11.81 13.50 -11.54
C ARG A 45 -11.67 14.94 -12.01
N ALA A 46 -12.24 15.34 -13.15
CA ALA A 46 -12.26 16.74 -13.57
C ALA A 46 -13.10 17.57 -12.60
N VAL A 47 -14.22 17.03 -12.11
CA VAL A 47 -15.01 17.67 -11.07
C VAL A 47 -14.20 17.84 -9.78
N LYS A 48 -13.62 16.74 -9.28
CA LYS A 48 -12.89 16.70 -7.99
C LYS A 48 -11.59 17.51 -8.00
N CYS A 49 -10.81 17.44 -9.07
CA CYS A 49 -9.44 17.97 -9.10
C CYS A 49 -9.34 19.35 -9.76
N LEU A 50 -10.35 19.78 -10.53
CA LEU A 50 -10.30 21.05 -11.27
C LEU A 50 -11.54 21.90 -11.01
N ILE A 51 -12.74 21.43 -11.34
CA ILE A 51 -13.95 22.27 -11.35
C ILE A 51 -14.32 22.72 -9.93
N ASP A 52 -14.40 21.80 -8.97
CA ASP A 52 -14.70 22.14 -7.59
C ASP A 52 -13.61 23.01 -6.95
N PRO A 53 -12.33 22.61 -6.94
CA PRO A 53 -11.30 23.39 -6.25
C PRO A 53 -10.92 24.70 -6.92
N LEU A 54 -10.96 24.82 -8.26
CA LEU A 54 -10.39 25.97 -8.97
C LEU A 54 -11.46 26.90 -9.57
N ILE A 55 -12.59 26.35 -10.02
CA ILE A 55 -13.66 27.13 -10.65
C ILE A 55 -14.72 27.51 -9.61
N ILE A 56 -15.43 26.51 -9.09
CA ILE A 56 -16.56 26.68 -8.17
C ILE A 56 -16.07 27.24 -6.83
N ARG A 57 -15.00 26.65 -6.29
CA ARG A 57 -14.43 26.97 -4.96
C ARG A 57 -15.52 26.91 -3.88
N PRO A 58 -15.99 25.71 -3.46
CA PRO A 58 -17.06 25.51 -2.49
C PRO A 58 -16.96 26.36 -1.21
N ARG A 59 -15.75 26.64 -0.73
CA ARG A 59 -15.53 27.54 0.43
C ARG A 59 -16.00 28.97 0.19
N LEU A 60 -15.88 29.47 -1.05
CA LEU A 60 -16.31 30.81 -1.46
C LEU A 60 -17.76 30.82 -2.00
N ARG A 61 -18.23 29.69 -2.53
CA ARG A 61 -19.57 29.52 -3.11
C ARG A 61 -20.27 28.27 -2.55
N PRO A 62 -20.58 28.24 -1.25
CA PRO A 62 -21.15 27.05 -0.61
C PRO A 62 -22.49 26.64 -1.20
N HIS A 63 -23.28 27.60 -1.72
CA HIS A 63 -24.56 27.34 -2.37
C HIS A 63 -24.43 26.51 -3.66
N LEU A 64 -23.28 26.56 -4.34
CA LEU A 64 -23.00 25.74 -5.54
C LEU A 64 -22.47 24.34 -5.21
N ALA A 65 -22.18 24.05 -3.94
CA ALA A 65 -21.71 22.76 -3.47
C ALA A 65 -22.80 21.93 -2.77
N ALA A 66 -24.01 22.48 -2.63
CA ALA A 66 -25.14 21.77 -2.08
C ALA A 66 -25.50 20.53 -2.93
N PRO A 67 -25.95 19.41 -2.33
CA PRO A 67 -26.35 18.22 -3.09
C PRO A 67 -27.50 18.47 -4.08
N LEU A 68 -28.39 19.42 -3.74
CA LEU A 68 -29.50 19.89 -4.56
C LEU A 68 -29.31 21.39 -4.83
N LEU A 69 -29.41 21.79 -6.10
CA LEU A 69 -29.31 23.19 -6.53
C LEU A 69 -30.70 23.71 -6.92
N ASP A 70 -31.10 24.85 -6.37
CA ASP A 70 -32.27 25.59 -6.83
C ASP A 70 -31.98 26.31 -8.16
N ASP A 71 -33.00 26.96 -8.73
CA ASP A 71 -32.88 27.62 -10.03
C ASP A 71 -31.88 28.78 -10.04
N ALA A 72 -31.73 29.48 -8.90
CA ALA A 72 -30.77 30.56 -8.75
C ALA A 72 -29.32 30.01 -8.73
N ALA A 73 -29.05 28.99 -7.93
CA ALA A 73 -27.75 28.31 -7.89
C ALA A 73 -27.42 27.64 -9.25
N ALA A 74 -28.42 27.11 -9.96
CA ALA A 74 -28.24 26.56 -11.30
C ALA A 74 -27.87 27.65 -12.33
N ALA A 75 -28.51 28.83 -12.27
CA ALA A 75 -28.16 29.97 -13.11
C ALA A 75 -26.75 30.51 -12.82
N ASP A 76 -26.39 30.63 -11.54
CA ASP A 76 -25.05 31.03 -11.09
C ASP A 76 -23.97 30.06 -11.58
N LEU A 77 -24.19 28.75 -11.42
CA LEU A 77 -23.25 27.73 -11.90
C LEU A 77 -23.06 27.82 -13.42
N ALA A 78 -24.13 28.09 -14.16
CA ALA A 78 -24.07 28.21 -15.61
C ALA A 78 -23.29 29.45 -16.06
N ALA A 79 -23.52 30.59 -15.43
CA ALA A 79 -22.75 31.81 -15.67
C ALA A 79 -21.26 31.55 -15.37
N LEU A 80 -20.96 30.92 -14.23
CA LEU A 80 -19.59 30.63 -13.84
C LEU A 80 -18.85 29.72 -14.83
N LEU A 81 -19.51 28.68 -15.35
CA LEU A 81 -18.93 27.81 -16.38
C LEU A 81 -18.77 28.52 -17.72
N ALA A 82 -19.72 29.39 -18.09
CA ALA A 82 -19.61 30.20 -19.30
C ALA A 82 -18.42 31.18 -19.21
N ASP A 83 -18.24 31.85 -18.07
CA ASP A 83 -17.14 32.79 -17.82
C ASP A 83 -15.76 32.10 -17.86
N ASN A 84 -15.70 30.82 -17.47
CA ASN A 84 -14.46 30.04 -17.45
C ASN A 84 -14.31 29.13 -18.68
N ARG A 85 -15.19 29.25 -19.68
CA ARG A 85 -15.23 28.35 -20.85
C ARG A 85 -13.90 28.24 -21.58
N VAL A 86 -13.30 29.39 -21.92
CA VAL A 86 -12.04 29.45 -22.67
C VAL A 86 -10.93 28.77 -21.87
N ARG A 87 -10.79 29.16 -20.60
CA ARG A 87 -9.79 28.60 -19.68
C ARG A 87 -9.93 27.09 -19.50
N LEU A 88 -11.15 26.56 -19.42
CA LEU A 88 -11.39 25.11 -19.32
C LEU A 88 -11.03 24.37 -20.61
N SER A 89 -11.22 25.02 -21.76
CA SER A 89 -10.82 24.49 -23.07
C SER A 89 -9.29 24.46 -23.19
N ASP A 90 -8.62 25.55 -22.81
CA ASP A 90 -7.16 25.66 -22.79
C ASP A 90 -6.52 24.66 -21.81
N ALA A 91 -7.12 24.47 -20.63
CA ALA A 91 -6.67 23.47 -19.66
C ALA A 91 -6.79 22.04 -20.22
N SER A 92 -7.85 21.74 -20.99
CA SER A 92 -7.96 20.47 -21.68
C SER A 92 -6.85 20.29 -22.72
N ALA A 93 -6.50 21.34 -23.46
CA ALA A 93 -5.42 21.31 -24.44
C ALA A 93 -4.04 21.10 -23.77
N TRP A 94 -3.72 21.87 -22.72
CA TRP A 94 -2.49 21.70 -21.94
C TRP A 94 -2.35 20.30 -21.34
N PHE A 95 -3.44 19.72 -20.84
CA PHE A 95 -3.40 18.35 -20.33
C PHE A 95 -3.00 17.33 -21.41
N LEU A 96 -3.42 17.51 -22.66
CA LEU A 96 -3.00 16.64 -23.75
C LEU A 96 -1.50 16.77 -24.04
N GLU A 97 -0.94 17.98 -23.95
CA GLU A 97 0.51 18.22 -24.10
C GLU A 97 1.30 17.61 -22.94
N LEU A 98 0.85 17.79 -21.70
CA LEU A 98 1.44 17.13 -20.51
C LEU A 98 1.43 15.60 -20.67
N ARG A 99 0.35 15.03 -21.23
CA ARG A 99 0.27 13.57 -21.50
C ARG A 99 1.20 13.12 -22.62
N ARG A 100 1.51 13.98 -23.60
CA ARG A 100 2.52 13.70 -24.63
C ARG A 100 3.91 13.77 -24.03
N ALA A 101 4.22 14.83 -23.28
CA ALA A 101 5.50 14.97 -22.57
C ALA A 101 5.74 13.79 -21.61
N ARG A 102 4.72 13.39 -20.82
CA ARG A 102 4.78 12.25 -19.90
C ARG A 102 5.17 10.96 -20.62
N ARG A 103 4.57 10.71 -21.79
CA ARG A 103 4.90 9.54 -22.62
C ARG A 103 6.30 9.63 -23.22
N ARG A 104 6.73 10.81 -23.67
CA ARG A 104 8.10 11.02 -24.17
C ARG A 104 9.15 10.74 -23.10
N ARG A 105 8.87 11.11 -21.84
CA ARG A 105 9.73 10.85 -20.67
C ARG A 105 9.56 9.45 -20.06
N GLY A 106 8.69 8.60 -20.60
CA GLY A 106 8.48 7.25 -20.07
C GLY A 106 7.82 7.19 -18.69
N ILE A 107 7.24 8.28 -18.18
CA ILE A 107 6.64 8.32 -16.85
C ILE A 107 5.34 7.49 -16.84
N THR A 108 5.32 6.45 -16.02
CA THR A 108 4.18 5.52 -15.88
C THR A 108 3.41 5.71 -14.57
N GLU A 109 4.02 6.37 -13.59
CA GLU A 109 3.48 6.53 -12.25
C GLU A 109 2.40 7.62 -12.12
N GLY A 110 1.52 7.41 -11.14
CA GLY A 110 0.53 8.38 -10.71
C GLY A 110 -0.66 8.46 -11.65
N ASN A 111 -1.82 8.80 -11.09
CA ASN A 111 -2.97 9.06 -11.93
C ASN A 111 -2.79 10.41 -12.62
N ALA A 112 -2.57 10.40 -13.93
CA ALA A 112 -2.33 11.62 -14.71
C ALA A 112 -3.42 12.69 -14.51
N GLN A 113 -4.69 12.30 -14.35
CA GLN A 113 -5.79 13.25 -14.13
C GLN A 113 -5.66 13.98 -12.78
N GLU A 114 -5.23 13.26 -11.74
CA GLU A 114 -5.06 13.85 -10.40
C GLU A 114 -3.87 14.80 -10.37
N LEU A 115 -2.75 14.38 -10.98
CA LEU A 115 -1.50 15.15 -10.97
C LEU A 115 -1.57 16.36 -11.89
N TYR A 116 -2.16 16.23 -13.08
CA TYR A 116 -1.97 17.22 -14.15
C TYR A 116 -3.19 18.09 -14.43
N PHE A 117 -4.41 17.75 -13.98
CA PHE A 117 -5.55 18.65 -14.17
C PHE A 117 -5.36 20.02 -13.49
N PRO A 118 -4.88 20.11 -12.22
CA PRO A 118 -4.59 21.40 -11.60
C PRO A 118 -3.52 22.19 -12.37
N ARG A 119 -2.43 21.52 -12.75
CA ARG A 119 -1.29 22.15 -13.46
C ARG A 119 -1.65 22.59 -14.87
N ALA A 120 -2.46 21.83 -15.58
CA ALA A 120 -2.96 22.23 -16.88
C ALA A 120 -3.84 23.48 -16.79
N HIS A 121 -4.63 23.63 -15.72
CA HIS A 121 -5.39 24.85 -15.47
C HIS A 121 -4.48 26.03 -15.10
N GLU A 122 -3.42 25.82 -14.30
CA GLU A 122 -2.42 26.86 -14.00
C GLU A 122 -1.72 27.35 -15.27
N LEU A 123 -1.28 26.44 -16.14
CA LEU A 123 -0.70 26.79 -17.44
C LEU A 123 -1.71 27.55 -18.31
N ALA A 124 -2.98 27.12 -18.36
CA ALA A 124 -4.01 27.87 -19.07
C ALA A 124 -4.21 29.29 -18.54
N VAL A 125 -4.10 29.50 -17.22
CA VAL A 125 -4.18 30.83 -16.59
C VAL A 125 -2.96 31.69 -16.92
N MET A 126 -1.76 31.11 -16.84
CA MET A 126 -0.50 31.85 -16.97
C MET A 126 -0.12 32.11 -18.43
N ARG A 127 -0.46 31.17 -19.33
CA ARG A 127 0.04 31.11 -20.70
C ARG A 127 -1.04 31.12 -21.78
N GLY A 128 -2.32 31.00 -21.43
CA GLY A 128 -3.41 30.88 -22.40
C GLY A 128 -3.41 29.51 -23.10
N ALA A 129 -3.88 29.43 -24.35
CA ALA A 129 -3.93 28.18 -25.08
C ALA A 129 -2.51 27.73 -25.51
N PRO A 130 -2.16 26.43 -25.42
CA PRO A 130 -0.86 25.95 -25.90
C PRO A 130 -0.69 26.11 -27.41
N GLY A 131 -1.80 26.23 -28.17
CA GLY A 131 -1.77 26.45 -29.61
C GLY A 131 -1.29 27.85 -30.03
N ASP A 132 -1.24 28.80 -29.09
CA ASP A 132 -0.77 30.17 -29.33
C ASP A 132 0.75 30.32 -29.10
N LEU A 133 1.39 29.29 -28.55
CA LEU A 133 2.82 29.25 -28.25
C LEU A 133 3.58 28.42 -29.29
N ASP A 134 4.90 28.63 -29.36
CA ASP A 134 5.73 27.74 -30.18
C ASP A 134 5.93 26.37 -29.51
N ALA A 135 6.25 25.36 -30.32
CA ALA A 135 6.37 23.98 -29.85
C ALA A 135 7.50 23.78 -28.83
N GLY A 136 8.55 24.60 -28.88
CA GLY A 136 9.66 24.58 -27.93
C GLY A 136 9.24 25.14 -26.58
N GLU A 137 8.51 26.26 -26.56
CA GLU A 137 7.92 26.82 -25.35
C GLU A 137 6.94 25.86 -24.67
N VAL A 138 6.01 25.27 -25.44
CA VAL A 138 5.07 24.26 -24.92
C VAL A 138 5.81 23.07 -24.33
N ALA A 139 6.86 22.59 -25.02
CA ALA A 139 7.68 21.49 -24.52
C ALA A 139 8.38 21.87 -23.22
N GLY A 140 8.99 23.06 -23.15
CA GLY A 140 9.69 23.57 -21.97
C GLY A 140 8.78 23.71 -20.75
N GLU A 141 7.57 24.27 -20.92
CA GLU A 141 6.57 24.40 -19.85
C GLU A 141 6.10 23.03 -19.35
N CYS A 142 5.80 22.10 -20.27
CA CYS A 142 5.43 20.73 -19.90
C CYS A 142 6.59 20.05 -19.16
N ASP A 143 7.81 20.23 -19.65
CA ASP A 143 9.01 19.63 -19.09
C ASP A 143 9.32 20.18 -17.70
N ALA A 144 9.12 21.47 -17.46
CA ALA A 144 9.24 22.10 -16.14
C ALA A 144 8.20 21.56 -15.16
N VAL A 145 6.92 21.50 -15.56
CA VAL A 145 5.84 20.94 -14.73
C VAL A 145 6.09 19.46 -14.43
N LEU A 146 6.54 18.68 -15.41
CA LEU A 146 6.86 17.27 -15.19
C LEU A 146 8.08 17.12 -14.29
N SER A 147 9.09 17.97 -14.42
CA SER A 147 10.23 17.95 -13.50
C SER A 147 9.84 18.40 -12.08
N GLU A 148 8.91 19.32 -11.89
CA GLU A 148 8.43 19.71 -10.56
C GLU A 148 7.63 18.59 -9.88
N ILE A 149 6.81 17.87 -10.65
CA ILE A 149 5.97 16.78 -10.12
C ILE A 149 6.75 15.48 -9.96
N HIS A 150 7.77 15.26 -10.80
CA HIS A 150 8.54 14.01 -10.89
C HIS A 150 10.04 14.22 -10.66
N SER A 151 10.46 15.29 -9.95
CA SER A 151 11.89 15.63 -9.77
C SER A 151 12.67 14.49 -9.15
N ALA A 152 13.68 13.99 -9.88
CA ALA A 152 14.83 13.16 -9.49
C ALA A 152 14.63 12.03 -8.44
N GLU A 153 13.42 11.51 -8.27
CA GLU A 153 13.17 10.34 -7.44
C GLU A 153 13.43 9.06 -8.23
N VAL A 154 14.07 8.08 -7.58
CA VAL A 154 14.18 6.69 -8.05
C VAL A 154 12.85 6.22 -8.65
N THR A 155 12.81 5.83 -9.92
CA THR A 155 11.59 5.28 -10.54
C THR A 155 11.61 3.75 -10.51
N ALA A 156 10.44 3.15 -10.73
CA ALA A 156 10.35 1.69 -10.95
C ALA A 156 11.17 1.23 -12.16
N ALA A 157 11.35 2.09 -13.17
CA ALA A 157 12.19 1.80 -14.32
C ALA A 157 13.68 1.82 -13.95
N ASP A 158 14.09 2.74 -13.07
CA ASP A 158 15.47 2.82 -12.60
C ASP A 158 15.83 1.61 -11.73
N ILE A 159 14.92 1.16 -10.85
CA ILE A 159 15.08 -0.09 -10.08
C ILE A 159 15.27 -1.28 -11.02
N ALA A 160 14.38 -1.42 -12.03
CA ALA A 160 14.47 -2.51 -12.99
C ALA A 160 15.77 -2.45 -13.82
N ALA A 161 16.21 -1.25 -14.22
CA ALA A 161 17.46 -1.05 -14.94
C ALA A 161 18.68 -1.38 -14.08
N HIS A 162 18.69 -0.96 -12.81
CA HIS A 162 19.76 -1.26 -11.86
C HIS A 162 19.87 -2.77 -11.60
N LEU A 163 18.76 -3.45 -11.31
CA LEU A 163 18.76 -4.91 -11.11
C LEU A 163 19.16 -5.71 -12.36
N ALA A 164 18.94 -5.14 -13.56
CA ALA A 164 19.36 -5.73 -14.83
C ALA A 164 20.80 -5.36 -15.23
N ALA A 165 21.48 -4.49 -14.48
CA ALA A 165 22.83 -4.06 -14.81
C ALA A 165 23.84 -5.22 -14.66
N PRO A 166 24.85 -5.32 -15.56
CA PRO A 166 25.83 -6.40 -15.51
C PRO A 166 26.52 -6.50 -14.15
N GLY A 167 26.49 -7.69 -13.54
CA GLY A 167 27.13 -7.96 -12.24
C GLY A 167 26.31 -7.58 -11.01
N VAL A 168 25.29 -6.72 -11.12
CA VAL A 168 24.46 -6.31 -9.96
C VAL A 168 23.63 -7.48 -9.45
N ALA A 169 22.94 -8.19 -10.35
CA ALA A 169 22.14 -9.36 -9.96
C ALA A 169 22.99 -10.45 -9.29
N ASP A 170 24.17 -10.75 -9.85
CA ASP A 170 25.07 -11.75 -9.28
C ASP A 170 25.63 -11.31 -7.92
N ALA A 171 25.94 -10.01 -7.76
CA ALA A 171 26.41 -9.44 -6.49
C ALA A 171 25.34 -9.55 -5.40
N ILE A 172 24.10 -9.12 -5.67
CA ILE A 172 23.01 -9.22 -4.70
C ILE A 172 22.69 -10.69 -4.39
N ALA A 173 22.66 -11.56 -5.40
CA ALA A 173 22.41 -12.98 -5.18
C ALA A 173 23.51 -13.65 -4.34
N GLY A 174 24.78 -13.27 -4.55
CA GLY A 174 25.91 -13.70 -3.72
C GLY A 174 25.78 -13.21 -2.28
N GLN A 175 25.48 -11.92 -2.09
CA GLN A 175 25.27 -11.34 -0.77
C GLN A 175 24.13 -12.05 -0.02
N LEU A 176 22.98 -12.24 -0.68
CA LEU A 176 21.87 -12.96 -0.10
C LEU A 176 22.28 -14.39 0.27
N ALA A 177 22.97 -15.13 -0.61
CA ALA A 177 23.40 -16.49 -0.31
C ALA A 177 24.36 -16.58 0.89
N ASP A 178 25.31 -15.64 1.00
CA ASP A 178 26.33 -15.64 2.06
C ASP A 178 25.75 -15.23 3.42
N GLU A 179 24.84 -14.25 3.44
CA GLU A 179 24.28 -13.71 4.68
C GLU A 179 23.00 -14.44 5.15
N TRP A 180 22.32 -15.21 4.28
CA TRP A 180 21.04 -15.84 4.62
C TRP A 180 21.14 -16.81 5.80
N THR A 181 22.19 -17.63 5.84
CA THR A 181 22.34 -18.70 6.84
C THR A 181 23.27 -18.34 8.00
N THR A 182 24.10 -17.31 7.83
CA THR A 182 25.19 -17.01 8.77
C THR A 182 24.69 -16.26 10.02
N GLY A 183 23.44 -15.78 10.03
CA GLY A 183 22.86 -15.01 11.14
C GLY A 183 23.49 -13.62 11.19
N GLY A 184 22.75 -12.59 10.78
CA GLY A 184 23.23 -11.22 10.69
C GLY A 184 23.59 -10.61 12.05
N GLY A 185 24.74 -10.99 12.60
CA GLY A 185 25.36 -10.36 13.75
C GLY A 185 26.13 -9.12 13.33
N THR A 186 25.43 -8.03 13.01
CA THR A 186 26.03 -6.70 12.99
C THR A 186 25.00 -5.64 13.33
N THR A 187 24.92 -5.30 14.62
CA THR A 187 24.34 -4.04 15.10
C THR A 187 25.11 -2.88 14.49
N GLY A 188 24.45 -2.13 13.60
CA GLY A 188 24.97 -0.87 13.06
C GLY A 188 25.04 0.20 14.14
N GLY A 189 26.25 0.62 14.46
CA GLY A 189 26.56 1.74 15.35
C GLY A 189 27.96 2.27 15.08
N GLY A 190 28.24 2.64 13.83
CA GLY A 190 29.51 3.23 13.41
C GLY A 190 29.47 4.75 13.43
N ASP A 191 29.97 5.34 14.52
CA ASP A 191 30.36 6.75 14.60
C ASP A 191 31.73 6.93 13.89
N PRO A 192 31.87 7.79 12.86
CA PRO A 192 33.16 8.02 12.22
C PRO A 192 33.88 9.16 12.92
N GLY A 193 34.63 8.87 14.00
CA GLY A 193 35.36 9.94 14.69
C GLY A 193 36.36 9.49 15.73
N GLY A 194 37.61 9.19 15.34
CA GLY A 194 38.70 9.14 16.30
C GLY A 194 39.96 8.44 15.80
N GLY A 195 40.85 9.20 15.18
CA GLY A 195 42.22 8.74 14.92
C GLY A 195 43.04 8.66 16.21
N ALA A 196 43.77 7.56 16.39
CA ALA A 196 45.02 7.55 17.15
C ALA A 196 45.83 6.29 16.81
N THR A 197 47.11 6.54 16.54
CA THR A 197 48.24 5.64 16.34
C THR A 197 48.50 4.71 17.53
N GLY A 198 48.96 3.48 17.28
CA GLY A 198 49.59 2.64 18.31
C GLY A 198 49.96 1.25 17.79
N ASP A 199 51.27 0.96 17.79
CA ASP A 199 51.91 -0.24 17.26
C ASP A 199 51.63 -1.52 18.06
N GLY A 200 51.54 -2.65 17.33
CA GLY A 200 52.11 -3.97 17.66
C GLY A 200 51.60 -4.73 18.89
N GLU A 201 50.90 -5.84 18.66
CA GLU A 201 51.28 -7.16 19.19
C GLU A 201 50.45 -8.28 18.57
N THR A 202 51.12 -9.39 18.26
CA THR A 202 50.56 -10.64 17.74
C THR A 202 49.78 -11.39 18.81
N GLY A 203 48.49 -11.61 18.57
CA GLY A 203 47.66 -12.60 19.27
C GLY A 203 46.86 -13.39 18.23
N ALA A 204 47.27 -14.63 17.98
CA ALA A 204 46.38 -15.66 17.49
C ALA A 204 45.62 -16.23 18.69
N ASP A 205 44.40 -16.71 18.48
CA ASP A 205 43.35 -17.08 19.46
C ASP A 205 42.51 -15.84 19.84
N GLU A 206 41.21 -15.73 19.58
CA GLU A 206 40.15 -16.73 19.48
C GLU A 206 39.22 -16.36 18.30
N ALA A 207 39.09 -17.23 17.30
CA ALA A 207 37.90 -17.20 16.46
C ALA A 207 36.76 -17.67 17.36
N GLY A 208 36.00 -16.72 17.91
CA GLY A 208 34.78 -17.01 18.65
C GLY A 208 33.95 -17.95 17.80
N GLU A 209 33.76 -19.17 18.30
CA GLU A 209 32.76 -20.09 17.78
C GLU A 209 31.46 -19.30 17.77
N GLY A 210 30.96 -18.96 16.58
CA GLY A 210 29.69 -18.28 16.43
C GLY A 210 28.64 -19.13 17.14
N GLU A 211 28.26 -18.68 18.33
CA GLU A 211 27.21 -19.31 19.12
C GLU A 211 25.99 -19.31 18.21
N CYS A 212 25.57 -20.50 17.77
CA CYS A 212 24.37 -20.63 16.97
C CYS A 212 23.26 -19.93 17.76
N PRO A 213 22.48 -19.02 17.15
CA PRO A 213 21.41 -18.33 17.85
C PRO A 213 20.61 -19.37 18.64
N ALA A 214 20.42 -19.12 19.94
CA ALA A 214 19.65 -20.02 20.77
C ALA A 214 18.29 -20.26 20.10
N ASP A 215 17.83 -21.53 20.08
CA ASP A 215 16.52 -21.84 19.50
C ASP A 215 15.46 -21.01 20.25
N PRO A 216 14.56 -20.29 19.57
CA PRO A 216 13.58 -19.45 20.24
C PRO A 216 12.77 -20.26 21.24
N ASP A 217 12.57 -19.74 22.45
CA ASP A 217 11.67 -20.37 23.41
C ASP A 217 10.22 -20.11 22.97
N PHE A 218 9.70 -21.01 22.14
CA PHE A 218 8.34 -20.90 21.58
C PHE A 218 7.25 -20.91 22.66
N ALA A 219 7.50 -21.47 23.85
CA ALA A 219 6.53 -21.45 24.93
C ALA A 219 6.41 -20.03 25.52
N VAL A 220 7.54 -19.39 25.84
CA VAL A 220 7.56 -17.99 26.29
C VAL A 220 6.97 -17.07 25.22
N LEU A 221 7.39 -17.26 23.97
CA LEU A 221 6.93 -16.46 22.85
C LEU A 221 5.41 -16.58 22.64
N ALA A 222 4.86 -17.79 22.79
CA ALA A 222 3.43 -18.04 22.71
C ALA A 222 2.66 -17.40 23.88
N ASP A 223 3.15 -17.53 25.12
CA ASP A 223 2.53 -16.95 26.31
C ASP A 223 2.47 -15.42 26.23
N GLU A 224 3.58 -14.76 25.88
CA GLU A 224 3.62 -13.30 25.75
C GLU A 224 2.76 -12.81 24.58
N THR A 225 2.79 -13.52 23.45
CA THR A 225 1.92 -13.20 22.31
C THR A 225 0.44 -13.40 22.65
N TRP A 226 0.11 -14.37 23.50
CA TRP A 226 -1.26 -14.56 23.97
C TRP A 226 -1.71 -13.38 24.81
N MET A 227 -0.89 -12.98 25.79
CA MET A 227 -1.17 -11.86 26.68
C MET A 227 -1.27 -10.53 25.93
N LEU A 228 -0.46 -10.33 24.89
CA LEU A 228 -0.57 -9.21 23.94
C LEU A 228 -1.94 -9.16 23.24
N LEU A 229 -2.49 -10.32 22.87
CA LEU A 229 -3.72 -10.43 22.08
C LEU A 229 -5.00 -10.51 22.93
N ASP A 230 -4.90 -10.78 24.23
CA ASP A 230 -6.05 -11.02 25.11
C ASP A 230 -6.62 -9.73 25.71
N GLU A 231 -6.17 -9.31 26.90
CA GLU A 231 -6.70 -8.14 27.60
C GLU A 231 -5.82 -6.90 27.46
N ALA A 232 -6.42 -5.71 27.51
CA ALA A 232 -5.66 -4.46 27.40
C ALA A 232 -4.66 -4.28 28.56
N GLU A 233 -4.99 -4.79 29.75
CA GLU A 233 -4.15 -4.68 30.95
C GLU A 233 -2.90 -5.56 30.86
N SER A 234 -2.99 -6.72 30.20
CA SER A 234 -1.85 -7.62 29.95
C SER A 234 -1.05 -7.23 28.71
N ALA A 235 -1.63 -6.48 27.78
CA ALA A 235 -1.03 -6.25 26.48
C ALA A 235 0.22 -5.37 26.51
N ALA A 236 0.24 -4.29 27.29
CA ALA A 236 1.39 -3.40 27.37
C ALA A 236 2.62 -4.06 28.05
N PRO A 237 2.49 -4.74 29.22
CA PRO A 237 3.63 -5.46 29.81
C PRO A 237 4.22 -6.53 28.88
N SER A 238 3.38 -7.29 28.17
CA SER A 238 3.86 -8.31 27.23
C SER A 238 4.50 -7.70 25.99
N TRP A 239 4.01 -6.55 25.51
CA TRP A 239 4.69 -5.80 24.46
C TRP A 239 6.10 -5.39 24.89
N ASP A 240 6.24 -4.79 26.08
CA ASP A 240 7.53 -4.36 26.61
C ASP A 240 8.48 -5.56 26.80
N ALA A 241 7.98 -6.68 27.33
CA ALA A 241 8.77 -7.91 27.48
C ALA A 241 9.26 -8.47 26.14
N LEU A 242 8.40 -8.47 25.11
CA LEU A 242 8.78 -8.91 23.77
C LEU A 242 9.82 -7.98 23.14
N MET A 243 9.64 -6.66 23.27
CA MET A 243 10.59 -5.64 22.79
C MET A 243 11.97 -5.78 23.47
N GLU A 244 12.00 -6.05 24.77
CA GLU A 244 13.26 -6.22 25.52
C GLU A 244 13.96 -7.54 25.21
N SER A 245 13.20 -8.61 24.93
CA SER A 245 13.76 -9.94 24.71
C SER A 245 14.41 -10.13 23.34
N GLY A 246 13.92 -9.47 22.29
CA GLY A 246 14.31 -9.75 20.90
C GLY A 246 13.90 -11.14 20.39
N ALA A 247 13.08 -11.89 21.14
CA ALA A 247 12.71 -13.27 20.80
C ALA A 247 11.90 -13.36 19.49
N CYS A 248 11.18 -12.29 19.12
CA CYS A 248 10.49 -12.23 17.83
C CYS A 248 11.48 -12.15 16.67
N ALA A 249 12.50 -11.30 16.76
CA ALA A 249 13.58 -11.23 15.79
C ALA A 249 14.32 -12.57 15.64
N GLU A 250 14.62 -13.24 16.76
CA GLU A 250 15.25 -14.58 16.76
C GLU A 250 14.40 -15.61 16.01
N ALA A 251 13.09 -15.65 16.27
CA ALA A 251 12.17 -16.52 15.52
C ALA A 251 12.14 -16.20 14.01
N GLY A 252 12.22 -14.92 13.65
CA GLY A 252 12.28 -14.49 12.26
C GLY A 252 13.56 -14.91 11.54
N LEU A 253 14.70 -14.93 12.24
CA LEU A 253 15.98 -15.43 11.71
C LEU A 253 16.02 -16.97 11.65
N ALA A 254 15.45 -17.64 12.65
CA ALA A 254 15.39 -19.10 12.71
C ALA A 254 14.70 -19.72 11.48
N LEU A 255 13.75 -19.00 10.84
CA LEU A 255 13.10 -19.43 9.60
C LEU A 255 14.06 -19.76 8.45
N ARG A 256 15.31 -19.29 8.48
CA ARG A 256 16.29 -19.48 7.39
C ARG A 256 17.10 -20.76 7.52
N SER A 257 17.27 -21.24 8.74
CA SER A 257 18.12 -22.39 9.08
C SER A 257 17.35 -23.57 9.66
N ARG A 258 16.16 -23.33 10.22
CA ARG A 258 15.33 -24.31 10.93
C ARG A 258 13.95 -24.43 10.28
N GLY A 259 13.59 -25.66 9.93
CA GLY A 259 12.25 -25.97 9.44
C GLY A 259 11.25 -26.02 10.58
N GLY A 260 9.98 -25.72 10.31
CA GLY A 260 8.90 -25.88 11.29
C GLY A 260 8.78 -24.78 12.34
N VAL A 261 9.55 -23.67 12.25
CA VAL A 261 9.48 -22.55 13.21
C VAL A 261 8.05 -22.01 13.39
N VAL A 262 7.32 -21.80 12.30
CA VAL A 262 5.91 -21.36 12.36
C VAL A 262 5.01 -22.42 12.98
N ALA A 263 5.24 -23.69 12.66
CA ALA A 263 4.44 -24.79 13.18
C ALA A 263 4.66 -24.98 14.70
N ASP A 264 5.91 -24.89 15.16
CA ASP A 264 6.27 -25.00 16.57
C ASP A 264 5.71 -23.83 17.38
N PHE A 265 5.82 -22.61 16.86
CA PHE A 265 5.19 -21.43 17.48
C PHE A 265 3.67 -21.61 17.60
N LEU A 266 2.99 -22.01 16.53
CA LEU A 266 1.53 -22.22 16.54
C LEU A 266 1.11 -23.39 17.42
N ALA A 267 1.93 -24.44 17.52
CA ALA A 267 1.71 -25.57 18.41
C ALA A 267 1.85 -25.15 19.88
N ALA A 268 2.85 -24.33 20.21
CA ALA A 268 3.00 -23.73 21.54
C ALA A 268 1.83 -22.78 21.88
N PHE A 269 1.24 -22.12 20.87
CA PHE A 269 0.05 -21.28 21.01
C PHE A 269 -1.27 -22.08 21.16
N GLU A 270 -1.21 -23.42 21.18
CA GLU A 270 -2.36 -24.32 21.28
C GLU A 270 -3.45 -24.10 20.21
N LEU A 271 -3.06 -23.67 19.01
CA LEU A 271 -4.01 -23.45 17.91
C LEU A 271 -4.30 -24.75 17.14
N PRO A 272 -5.46 -24.84 16.45
CA PRO A 272 -5.75 -25.94 15.56
C PRO A 272 -4.65 -26.11 14.50
N GLU A 273 -4.43 -27.34 14.03
CA GLU A 273 -3.55 -27.60 12.87
C GLU A 273 -3.89 -26.63 11.74
N SER A 274 -2.87 -25.90 11.29
CA SER A 274 -3.01 -24.77 10.39
C SER A 274 -1.89 -24.81 9.36
N ASP A 275 -2.24 -24.74 8.07
CA ASP A 275 -1.30 -24.74 6.94
C ASP A 275 -0.66 -23.36 6.71
N VAL A 276 -0.43 -22.60 7.79
CA VAL A 276 0.16 -21.25 7.70
C VAL A 276 1.63 -21.38 7.32
N ALA A 277 1.96 -20.83 6.16
CA ALA A 277 3.33 -20.76 5.67
C ALA A 277 3.65 -19.33 5.20
N LEU A 278 4.83 -18.84 5.58
CA LEU A 278 5.33 -17.52 5.19
C LEU A 278 6.16 -17.54 3.90
N SER A 279 6.72 -18.70 3.56
CA SER A 279 7.49 -19.01 2.35
C SER A 279 6.98 -20.32 1.75
N VAL A 280 7.20 -20.53 0.45
CA VAL A 280 6.99 -21.83 -0.21
C VAL A 280 8.01 -22.90 0.22
N SER A 281 9.13 -22.49 0.82
CA SER A 281 10.18 -23.37 1.32
C SER A 281 10.26 -23.33 2.84
N ASP A 282 10.51 -24.47 3.48
CA ASP A 282 10.71 -24.60 4.92
C ASP A 282 11.89 -25.54 5.21
N PRO A 283 13.07 -25.05 5.67
CA PRO A 283 13.42 -23.67 5.94
C PRO A 283 13.27 -22.73 4.73
N SER A 284 13.06 -21.44 4.99
CA SER A 284 12.88 -20.42 3.97
C SER A 284 14.15 -20.22 3.14
N ALA A 285 13.97 -20.13 1.82
CA ALA A 285 15.04 -19.79 0.89
C ALA A 285 15.11 -18.26 0.68
N PRO A 286 16.27 -17.71 0.27
CA PRO A 286 16.35 -16.31 -0.14
C PRO A 286 15.31 -16.01 -1.24
N PRO A 287 14.62 -14.86 -1.21
CA PRO A 287 13.68 -14.52 -2.25
C PRO A 287 14.40 -14.26 -3.58
N PRO A 288 13.73 -14.47 -4.73
CA PRO A 288 14.31 -14.14 -6.02
C PRO A 288 14.50 -12.62 -6.16
N LEU A 289 15.38 -12.19 -7.08
CA LEU A 289 15.53 -10.76 -7.39
C LEU A 289 14.30 -10.19 -8.11
N VAL A 290 13.79 -10.94 -9.09
CA VAL A 290 12.67 -10.54 -9.96
C VAL A 290 11.61 -11.64 -10.05
N GLY A 291 10.39 -11.27 -10.43
CA GLY A 291 9.27 -12.19 -10.60
C GLY A 291 8.26 -12.11 -9.45
N ASP A 292 7.33 -13.07 -9.44
CA ASP A 292 6.29 -13.16 -8.43
C ASP A 292 6.72 -14.12 -7.32
N GLY A 293 6.48 -13.72 -6.07
CA GLY A 293 6.68 -14.58 -4.91
C GLY A 293 5.48 -15.49 -4.67
N GLY A 294 5.71 -16.73 -4.22
CA GLY A 294 4.65 -17.68 -3.89
C GLY A 294 3.91 -17.33 -2.59
N ARG A 295 4.64 -16.88 -1.56
CA ARG A 295 4.10 -16.39 -0.28
C ARG A 295 4.67 -15.01 0.07
N VAL A 296 4.35 -14.52 1.27
CA VAL A 296 4.70 -13.16 1.71
C VAL A 296 6.21 -12.91 1.76
N LEU A 297 7.01 -13.88 2.22
CA LEU A 297 8.46 -13.73 2.29
C LEU A 297 9.16 -13.97 0.94
N ASP A 298 8.52 -14.73 0.03
CA ASP A 298 9.07 -15.04 -1.30
C ASP A 298 8.94 -13.86 -2.30
N ARG A 299 8.34 -12.74 -1.88
CA ARG A 299 8.22 -11.55 -2.73
C ARG A 299 9.60 -11.10 -3.16
N SER A 300 9.78 -10.95 -4.47
CA SER A 300 11.08 -10.62 -5.04
C SER A 300 11.60 -9.26 -4.56
N VAL A 301 12.93 -9.07 -4.57
CA VAL A 301 13.56 -7.79 -4.22
C VAL A 301 12.95 -6.65 -5.04
N ASP A 302 12.81 -6.82 -6.36
CA ASP A 302 12.14 -5.87 -7.26
C ASP A 302 10.68 -5.56 -6.82
N SER A 303 9.88 -6.57 -6.47
CA SER A 303 8.51 -6.36 -6.01
C SER A 303 8.45 -5.60 -4.68
N ARG A 304 9.42 -5.81 -3.79
CA ARG A 304 9.50 -5.10 -2.52
C ARG A 304 9.96 -3.66 -2.72
N CYS A 305 11.02 -3.42 -3.50
CA CYS A 305 11.47 -2.09 -3.91
C CYS A 305 10.33 -1.27 -4.54
N ARG A 306 9.58 -1.86 -5.49
CA ARG A 306 8.41 -1.20 -6.10
C ARG A 306 7.31 -0.88 -5.08
N SER A 307 7.12 -1.73 -4.09
CA SER A 307 6.14 -1.52 -3.02
C SER A 307 6.59 -0.42 -2.05
N ALA A 308 7.86 -0.43 -1.64
CA ALA A 308 8.49 0.60 -0.81
C ALA A 308 8.41 1.97 -1.50
N LEU A 309 8.78 2.04 -2.78
CA LEU A 309 8.75 3.26 -3.57
C LEU A 309 7.33 3.85 -3.65
N ARG A 310 6.33 3.01 -3.91
CA ARG A 310 4.92 3.44 -3.88
C ARG A 310 4.52 3.99 -2.51
N ARG A 311 5.00 3.38 -1.42
CA ARG A 311 4.67 3.82 -0.05
C ARG A 311 5.28 5.16 0.31
N ILE A 312 6.55 5.35 -0.02
CA ILE A 312 7.25 6.64 0.15
C ILE A 312 6.50 7.73 -0.61
N ARG A 313 6.03 7.46 -1.83
CA ARG A 313 5.29 8.46 -2.62
C ARG A 313 3.87 8.74 -2.14
N GLU A 314 3.20 7.73 -1.58
CA GLU A 314 1.84 7.90 -1.02
C GLU A 314 1.85 8.65 0.32
N HIS A 315 2.89 8.47 1.14
CA HIS A 315 2.86 8.79 2.57
C HIS A 315 4.14 9.39 3.15
N GLY A 316 5.21 9.49 2.35
CA GLY A 316 6.44 10.18 2.71
C GLY A 316 6.14 11.66 2.94
N ASP A 317 6.69 12.21 4.01
CA ASP A 317 6.62 13.64 4.23
C ASP A 317 7.60 14.32 3.26
N VAL A 318 7.18 15.39 2.59
CA VAL A 318 8.02 16.11 1.61
C VAL A 318 9.31 16.65 2.27
N GLY A 319 9.36 16.70 3.61
CA GLY A 319 10.53 17.08 4.40
C GLY A 319 11.49 15.96 4.82
N ASP A 320 11.06 14.69 4.87
CA ASP A 320 11.90 13.55 5.32
C ASP A 320 12.52 12.75 4.18
N ILE A 321 12.05 12.96 2.95
CA ILE A 321 12.71 12.46 1.73
C ILE A 321 14.05 13.20 1.50
N GLY A 322 14.34 14.25 2.28
CA GLY A 322 15.63 14.95 2.29
C GLY A 322 16.83 14.12 2.74
N GLY A 323 16.63 12.90 3.27
CA GLY A 323 17.70 11.92 3.51
C GLY A 323 18.15 11.17 2.25
N TRP A 324 17.29 11.13 1.23
CA TRP A 324 17.49 10.39 -0.02
C TRP A 324 17.72 11.36 -1.17
N GLY A 325 18.91 11.97 -1.20
CA GLY A 325 19.36 12.75 -2.36
C GLY A 325 19.15 14.26 -2.28
N CYS A 326 19.67 14.90 -1.24
CA CYS A 326 20.34 16.21 -1.40
C CYS A 326 21.20 16.53 -0.17
N GLY A 327 22.20 15.67 0.10
CA GLY A 327 23.45 16.19 0.67
C GLY A 327 24.04 17.17 -0.34
N ASP A 328 24.65 18.25 0.14
CA ASP A 328 25.24 19.36 -0.65
C ASP A 328 26.45 18.94 -1.53
N GLY A 329 26.56 17.65 -1.86
CA GLY A 329 27.52 17.07 -2.79
C GLY A 329 26.76 16.31 -3.88
N GLY A 330 27.00 16.66 -5.15
CA GLY A 330 26.35 16.05 -6.30
C GLY A 330 26.67 14.56 -6.44
N GLY A 331 25.88 13.70 -5.78
CA GLY A 331 25.76 12.28 -6.10
C GLY A 331 24.88 12.12 -7.33
N ASP A 332 25.31 11.30 -8.28
CA ASP A 332 24.55 11.01 -9.49
C ASP A 332 23.28 10.21 -9.13
N ALA A 333 22.20 10.34 -9.90
CA ALA A 333 20.95 9.59 -9.68
C ALA A 333 21.14 8.06 -9.63
N VAL A 334 22.26 7.54 -10.14
CA VAL A 334 22.66 6.13 -10.09
C VAL A 334 22.98 5.70 -8.66
N ASP A 335 23.59 6.56 -7.85
CA ASP A 335 23.95 6.25 -6.46
C ASP A 335 22.67 6.14 -5.60
N GLY A 336 21.68 7.02 -5.83
CA GLY A 336 20.39 6.96 -5.12
C GLY A 336 19.56 5.70 -5.38
N VAL A 337 19.62 5.12 -6.59
CA VAL A 337 18.93 3.85 -6.89
C VAL A 337 19.66 2.67 -6.27
N ALA A 338 20.99 2.69 -6.29
CA ALA A 338 21.81 1.62 -5.71
C ALA A 338 21.60 1.56 -4.20
N ASP A 339 21.65 2.69 -3.50
CA ASP A 339 21.37 2.79 -2.06
C ASP A 339 19.95 2.31 -1.74
N PHE A 340 18.97 2.64 -2.59
CA PHE A 340 17.58 2.24 -2.38
C PHE A 340 17.39 0.72 -2.47
N VAL A 341 18.07 0.10 -3.44
CA VAL A 341 18.06 -1.37 -3.57
C VAL A 341 18.84 -2.00 -2.42
N ALA A 342 19.98 -1.43 -2.00
CA ALA A 342 20.78 -1.94 -0.90
C ALA A 342 20.00 -1.95 0.43
N ASP A 343 19.24 -0.89 0.72
CA ASP A 343 18.37 -0.82 1.89
C ASP A 343 17.26 -1.88 1.87
N GLU A 344 16.71 -2.18 0.69
CA GLU A 344 15.72 -3.26 0.57
C GLU A 344 16.36 -4.65 0.70
N VAL A 345 17.60 -4.83 0.23
CA VAL A 345 18.37 -6.06 0.46
C VAL A 345 18.67 -6.24 1.95
N ALA A 346 19.02 -5.16 2.66
CA ALA A 346 19.19 -5.18 4.10
C ALA A 346 17.89 -5.56 4.83
N ARG A 347 16.74 -5.01 4.41
CA ARG A 347 15.41 -5.43 4.91
C ARG A 347 15.14 -6.91 4.63
N VAL A 348 15.44 -7.41 3.43
CA VAL A 348 15.30 -8.84 3.08
C VAL A 348 16.12 -9.74 4.01
N LEU A 349 17.32 -9.29 4.39
CA LEU A 349 18.22 -9.95 5.33
C LEU A 349 17.88 -9.72 6.80
N ALA A 350 16.91 -8.86 7.12
CA ALA A 350 16.41 -8.65 8.48
C ALA A 350 15.31 -9.67 8.86
N PRO A 351 15.02 -9.89 10.16
CA PRO A 351 14.03 -10.87 10.60
C PRO A 351 12.68 -10.66 9.92
N PHE A 352 12.09 -11.73 9.39
CA PHE A 352 10.85 -11.67 8.58
C PHE A 352 10.84 -10.70 7.38
N GLY A 353 12.00 -10.20 6.95
CA GLY A 353 12.06 -9.18 5.91
C GLY A 353 11.66 -7.78 6.37
N LEU A 354 11.80 -7.47 7.66
CA LEU A 354 11.41 -6.22 8.34
C LEU A 354 12.58 -5.77 9.24
N SER A 355 12.84 -4.48 9.35
CA SER A 355 13.99 -3.99 10.14
C SER A 355 13.69 -3.77 11.62
N GLY A 356 12.48 -3.35 11.98
CA GLY A 356 12.14 -2.98 13.36
C GLY A 356 11.43 -4.06 14.19
N GLU A 357 11.71 -4.05 15.49
CA GLU A 357 11.21 -5.05 16.46
C GLU A 357 9.69 -4.96 16.64
N GLY A 358 9.12 -3.76 16.63
CA GLY A 358 7.67 -3.57 16.70
C GLY A 358 6.94 -4.22 15.53
N ALA A 359 7.55 -4.19 14.34
CA ALA A 359 7.07 -4.89 13.17
C ALA A 359 7.22 -6.43 13.30
N HIS A 360 8.29 -6.94 13.91
CA HIS A 360 8.48 -8.37 14.17
C HIS A 360 7.39 -8.92 15.11
N ILE A 361 7.19 -8.26 16.26
CA ILE A 361 6.15 -8.59 17.25
C ILE A 361 4.78 -8.60 16.59
N THR A 362 4.46 -7.54 15.85
CA THR A 362 3.16 -7.41 15.20
C THR A 362 2.93 -8.48 14.14
N LEU A 363 3.97 -8.87 13.38
CA LEU A 363 3.85 -9.94 12.39
C LEU A 363 3.58 -11.29 13.07
N LEU A 364 4.33 -11.61 14.12
CA LEU A 364 4.19 -12.87 14.85
C LEU A 364 2.81 -12.99 15.52
N ALA A 365 2.35 -11.93 16.19
CA ALA A 365 1.00 -11.84 16.71
C ALA A 365 -0.05 -11.99 15.58
N GLY A 366 0.23 -11.42 14.40
CA GLY A 366 -0.60 -11.57 13.23
C GLY A 366 -0.64 -12.97 12.63
N ILE A 367 0.43 -13.77 12.78
CA ILE A 367 0.47 -15.19 12.41
C ILE A 367 -0.48 -15.99 13.32
N ALA A 368 -0.41 -15.77 14.63
CA ALA A 368 -1.32 -16.41 15.60
C ALA A 368 -2.79 -16.02 15.34
N VAL A 369 -3.06 -14.74 15.09
CA VAL A 369 -4.41 -14.27 14.69
C VAL A 369 -4.85 -14.96 13.40
N ALA A 370 -4.01 -14.96 12.35
CA ALA A 370 -4.34 -15.54 11.05
C ALA A 370 -4.70 -17.03 11.15
N ALA A 371 -3.93 -17.81 11.92
CA ALA A 371 -4.17 -19.23 12.16
C ALA A 371 -5.49 -19.49 12.91
N GLY A 372 -5.83 -18.63 13.89
CA GLY A 372 -7.09 -18.74 14.64
C GLY A 372 -8.35 -18.31 13.88
N LEU A 373 -8.21 -17.53 12.81
CA LEU A 373 -9.35 -17.03 12.02
C LEU A 373 -9.89 -18.08 11.04
N GLN A 374 -10.91 -18.81 11.49
CA GLN A 374 -11.56 -19.87 10.68
C GLN A 374 -13.04 -19.53 10.39
N PRO A 375 -13.35 -18.56 9.52
CA PRO A 375 -14.69 -17.99 9.40
C PRO A 375 -15.75 -19.00 8.96
N LEU A 376 -15.37 -20.08 8.28
CA LEU A 376 -16.27 -21.16 7.86
C LEU A 376 -16.47 -22.25 8.94
N ASN A 377 -15.59 -22.36 9.94
CA ASN A 377 -15.68 -23.39 10.97
C ASN A 377 -17.00 -23.26 11.78
N ARG A 378 -17.52 -24.41 12.22
CA ARG A 378 -18.74 -24.55 13.03
C ARG A 378 -18.47 -24.43 14.53
N GLY A 379 -17.24 -24.70 14.98
CA GLY A 379 -16.84 -24.61 16.39
C GLY A 379 -16.93 -23.20 16.96
N LEU A 380 -16.97 -23.07 18.29
CA LEU A 380 -16.89 -21.77 18.96
C LEU A 380 -15.52 -21.12 18.68
N PRO A 381 -15.43 -19.77 18.63
CA PRO A 381 -14.13 -19.11 18.57
C PRO A 381 -13.32 -19.44 19.82
N GLU A 382 -12.14 -20.01 19.63
CA GLU A 382 -11.14 -20.26 20.66
C GLU A 382 -9.96 -19.28 20.47
N GLY A 383 -9.07 -19.20 21.46
CA GLY A 383 -7.92 -18.30 21.42
C GLY A 383 -8.11 -16.99 22.20
N PRO A 384 -7.12 -16.07 22.10
CA PRO A 384 -7.15 -14.80 22.81
C PRO A 384 -8.31 -13.93 22.34
N ARG A 385 -8.74 -12.99 23.20
CA ARG A 385 -9.92 -12.15 23.02
C ARG A 385 -9.93 -11.44 21.67
N LEU A 386 -8.82 -10.87 21.20
CA LEU A 386 -8.78 -10.20 19.89
C LEU A 386 -9.20 -11.15 18.76
N THR A 387 -8.62 -12.35 18.70
CA THR A 387 -8.96 -13.38 17.70
C THR A 387 -10.43 -13.76 17.78
N ARG A 388 -10.96 -13.99 18.99
CA ARG A 388 -12.38 -14.32 19.19
C ARG A 388 -13.31 -13.20 18.72
N GLU A 389 -12.96 -11.94 18.98
CA GLU A 389 -13.73 -10.77 18.55
C GLU A 389 -13.72 -10.60 17.03
N LEU A 390 -12.55 -10.71 16.39
CA LEU A 390 -12.41 -10.62 14.93
C LEU A 390 -13.18 -11.75 14.23
N GLN A 391 -13.03 -12.98 14.71
CA GLN A 391 -13.76 -14.15 14.24
C GLN A 391 -15.28 -13.97 14.37
N ALA A 392 -15.76 -13.44 15.50
CA ALA A 392 -17.18 -13.17 15.71
C ALA A 392 -17.71 -12.09 14.75
N ARG A 393 -16.92 -11.06 14.43
CA ARG A 393 -17.27 -10.03 13.44
C ARG A 393 -17.34 -10.61 12.03
N LEU A 394 -16.33 -11.39 11.62
CA LEU A 394 -16.31 -12.09 10.34
C LEU A 394 -17.54 -12.98 10.16
N ARG A 395 -17.87 -13.81 11.16
CA ARG A 395 -19.02 -14.73 11.08
C ARG A 395 -20.39 -14.04 11.00
N LYS A 396 -20.47 -12.74 11.34
CA LYS A 396 -21.68 -11.91 11.21
C LYS A 396 -21.83 -11.27 9.84
N GLU A 397 -20.80 -11.33 9.00
CA GLU A 397 -20.89 -10.84 7.63
C GLU A 397 -21.94 -11.63 6.83
N ALA A 398 -22.86 -10.93 6.18
CA ALA A 398 -24.00 -11.55 5.51
C ALA A 398 -23.57 -12.58 4.45
N TYR A 399 -22.50 -12.30 3.70
CA TYR A 399 -21.99 -13.22 2.69
C TYR A 399 -21.34 -14.47 3.33
N ILE A 400 -20.65 -14.33 4.46
CA ILE A 400 -20.08 -15.46 5.20
C ILE A 400 -21.19 -16.34 5.77
N MET A 401 -22.23 -15.73 6.38
CA MET A 401 -23.41 -16.45 6.85
C MET A 401 -24.11 -17.22 5.72
N HIS A 402 -24.20 -16.61 4.53
CA HIS A 402 -24.75 -17.23 3.34
C HIS A 402 -23.92 -18.44 2.90
N VAL A 403 -22.60 -18.28 2.75
CA VAL A 403 -21.68 -19.36 2.37
C VAL A 403 -21.72 -20.50 3.38
N ARG A 404 -21.69 -20.20 4.69
CA ARG A 404 -21.79 -21.23 5.75
C ARG A 404 -23.08 -22.03 5.64
N ARG A 405 -24.22 -21.37 5.38
CA ARG A 405 -25.51 -22.04 5.18
C ARG A 405 -25.50 -22.93 3.95
N LEU A 406 -24.94 -22.43 2.84
CA LEU A 406 -24.85 -23.14 1.58
C LEU A 406 -24.01 -24.42 1.72
N LEU A 407 -22.83 -24.32 2.35
CA LEU A 407 -21.94 -25.45 2.60
C LEU A 407 -22.56 -26.48 3.56
N VAL A 408 -23.32 -26.04 4.57
CA VAL A 408 -24.07 -26.96 5.46
C VAL A 408 -25.16 -27.72 4.72
N GLN A 409 -25.82 -27.11 3.74
CA GLN A 409 -26.90 -27.71 2.96
C GLN A 409 -26.39 -28.59 1.80
N GLY A 410 -25.07 -28.64 1.56
CA GLY A 410 -24.50 -29.33 0.40
C GLY A 410 -24.83 -28.66 -0.93
N GLY A 411 -25.14 -27.35 -0.92
CA GLY A 411 -25.43 -26.60 -2.13
C GLY A 411 -24.17 -26.31 -2.95
N ALA A 412 -24.32 -26.24 -4.28
CA ALA A 412 -23.23 -25.85 -5.16
C ALA A 412 -22.87 -24.37 -4.95
N VAL A 413 -21.57 -24.08 -4.82
CA VAL A 413 -21.04 -22.71 -4.82
C VAL A 413 -21.06 -22.18 -6.24
N ASP A 414 -21.51 -20.94 -6.43
CA ASP A 414 -21.44 -20.28 -7.73
C ASP A 414 -19.97 -20.12 -8.16
N ALA A 415 -19.65 -20.45 -9.41
CA ALA A 415 -18.28 -20.37 -9.94
C ALA A 415 -17.62 -19.00 -9.71
N ARG A 416 -18.39 -17.91 -9.68
CA ARG A 416 -17.88 -16.55 -9.44
C ARG A 416 -17.55 -16.28 -7.97
N GLN A 417 -18.06 -17.10 -7.06
CA GLN A 417 -17.82 -17.02 -5.62
C GLN A 417 -16.76 -18.00 -5.13
N GLU A 418 -16.33 -18.98 -5.96
CA GLU A 418 -15.32 -19.99 -5.60
C GLU A 418 -14.07 -19.37 -5.01
N ARG A 419 -13.56 -18.29 -5.61
CA ARG A 419 -12.39 -17.57 -5.09
C ARG A 419 -12.59 -17.07 -3.66
N VAL A 420 -13.74 -16.47 -3.36
CA VAL A 420 -14.03 -15.94 -2.02
C VAL A 420 -14.23 -17.10 -1.04
N VAL A 421 -14.85 -18.19 -1.46
CA VAL A 421 -15.03 -19.38 -0.61
C VAL A 421 -13.67 -20.02 -0.28
N ALA A 422 -12.78 -20.16 -1.25
CA ALA A 422 -11.42 -20.64 -1.03
C ALA A 422 -10.66 -19.73 -0.05
N GLN A 423 -10.72 -18.41 -0.25
CA GLN A 423 -10.13 -17.42 0.67
C GLN A 423 -10.76 -17.44 2.07
N LEU A 424 -12.01 -17.86 2.24
CA LEU A 424 -12.62 -18.03 3.56
C LEU A 424 -12.24 -19.36 4.22
N ALA A 425 -11.92 -20.40 3.44
CA ALA A 425 -11.40 -21.65 3.96
C ALA A 425 -9.97 -21.48 4.46
N GLU A 426 -9.14 -20.78 3.69
CA GLU A 426 -7.73 -20.48 3.99
C GLU A 426 -7.56 -19.00 4.34
N PHE A 427 -8.31 -18.50 5.34
CA PHE A 427 -8.37 -17.06 5.62
C PHE A 427 -7.02 -16.45 6.05
N HIS A 428 -6.11 -17.27 6.56
CA HIS A 428 -4.75 -16.84 6.87
C HIS A 428 -4.02 -16.27 5.65
N GLU A 429 -4.22 -16.82 4.44
CA GLU A 429 -3.52 -16.37 3.24
C GLU A 429 -3.88 -14.93 2.82
N PRO A 430 -5.15 -14.54 2.59
CA PRO A 430 -5.51 -13.16 2.26
C PRO A 430 -5.27 -12.19 3.42
N TYR A 431 -5.19 -12.67 4.66
CA TYR A 431 -4.84 -11.88 5.83
C TYR A 431 -3.34 -11.54 5.85
N LEU A 432 -2.46 -12.53 5.78
CA LEU A 432 -1.01 -12.34 5.78
C LEU A 432 -0.54 -11.56 4.54
N ASN A 433 -1.15 -11.81 3.37
CA ASN A 433 -0.89 -11.04 2.15
C ASN A 433 -1.25 -9.55 2.24
N ARG A 434 -1.99 -9.14 3.28
CA ARG A 434 -2.27 -7.74 3.60
C ARG A 434 -1.47 -7.22 4.78
N LEU A 435 -1.22 -8.06 5.78
CA LEU A 435 -0.46 -7.71 6.96
C LEU A 435 0.99 -7.38 6.58
N TRP A 436 1.69 -8.32 5.94
CA TRP A 436 3.11 -8.17 5.68
C TRP A 436 3.43 -6.93 4.81
N PRO A 437 2.74 -6.65 3.67
CA PRO A 437 3.00 -5.43 2.91
C PRO A 437 2.61 -4.13 3.62
N ARG A 438 1.75 -4.20 4.65
CA ARG A 438 1.43 -3.03 5.48
C ARG A 438 2.55 -2.78 6.49
N LEU A 439 3.06 -3.83 7.14
CA LEU A 439 4.21 -3.73 8.04
C LEU A 439 5.47 -3.29 7.29
N HIS A 440 5.79 -3.92 6.15
CA HIS A 440 6.89 -3.50 5.27
C HIS A 440 6.75 -2.02 4.85
N GLY A 441 5.54 -1.59 4.51
CA GLY A 441 5.30 -0.18 4.17
C GLY A 441 5.45 0.79 5.35
N LEU A 442 5.19 0.37 6.58
CA LEU A 442 5.42 1.16 7.78
C LEU A 442 6.91 1.20 8.15
N ASP A 443 7.58 0.06 8.06
CA ASP A 443 9.02 -0.10 8.25
C ASP A 443 9.83 0.80 7.29
N VAL A 444 9.47 0.79 6.00
CA VAL A 444 10.03 1.71 4.98
C VAL A 444 9.85 3.20 5.35
N LEU A 445 8.78 3.55 6.07
CA LEU A 445 8.49 4.92 6.48
C LEU A 445 9.04 5.26 7.88
N GLY A 446 9.67 4.30 8.57
CA GLY A 446 10.07 4.46 9.98
C GLY A 446 8.89 4.68 10.93
N ARG A 447 7.72 4.10 10.61
CA ARG A 447 6.44 4.26 11.33
C ARG A 447 5.90 2.92 11.82
N GLU A 448 6.77 2.04 12.27
CA GLU A 448 6.34 0.76 12.83
C GLU A 448 5.50 0.95 14.11
N PRO A 449 4.66 -0.03 14.48
CA PRO A 449 3.90 0.04 15.72
C PRO A 449 4.83 0.18 16.92
N VAL A 450 4.58 1.17 17.78
CA VAL A 450 5.42 1.44 18.95
C VAL A 450 4.86 0.88 20.26
N ASP A 451 3.60 0.46 20.25
CA ASP A 451 2.92 -0.12 21.40
C ASP A 451 1.90 -1.22 21.02
N ALA A 452 1.40 -1.89 22.05
CA ALA A 452 0.42 -2.96 21.92
C ALA A 452 -0.91 -2.51 21.27
N ASP A 453 -1.35 -1.27 21.51
CA ASP A 453 -2.63 -0.78 21.00
C ASP A 453 -2.56 -0.52 19.49
N GLU A 454 -1.47 0.09 19.02
CA GLU A 454 -1.19 0.28 17.60
C GLU A 454 -1.09 -1.06 16.86
N ALA A 455 -0.39 -2.04 17.44
CA ALA A 455 -0.29 -3.38 16.88
C ALA A 455 -1.68 -4.04 16.74
N ARG A 456 -2.48 -4.02 17.80
CA ARG A 456 -3.84 -4.62 17.80
C ARG A 456 -4.81 -3.89 16.87
N GLU A 457 -4.70 -2.55 16.76
CA GLU A 457 -5.46 -1.77 15.81
C GLU A 457 -5.09 -2.15 14.36
N LEU A 458 -3.79 -2.32 14.08
CA LEU A 458 -3.28 -2.73 12.78
C LEU A 458 -3.84 -4.11 12.40
N LEU A 459 -3.72 -5.11 13.28
CA LEU A 459 -4.26 -6.46 13.08
C LEU A 459 -5.77 -6.46 12.82
N SER A 460 -6.52 -5.68 13.60
CA SER A 460 -7.96 -5.47 13.39
C SER A 460 -8.26 -4.79 12.04
N GLY A 461 -7.41 -3.82 11.65
CA GLY A 461 -7.47 -3.12 10.39
C GLY A 461 -7.21 -4.02 9.17
N VAL A 462 -6.35 -5.03 9.30
CA VAL A 462 -6.11 -6.03 8.25
C VAL A 462 -7.36 -6.87 8.02
N THR A 463 -8.01 -7.37 9.08
CA THR A 463 -9.28 -8.12 8.96
C THR A 463 -10.34 -7.31 8.21
N ARG A 464 -10.51 -6.03 8.57
CA ARG A 464 -11.44 -5.12 7.87
C ARG A 464 -11.12 -5.00 6.38
N SER A 465 -9.83 -4.86 6.05
CA SER A 465 -9.35 -4.75 4.67
C SER A 465 -9.69 -6.00 3.84
N VAL A 466 -9.50 -7.21 4.39
CA VAL A 466 -9.90 -8.47 3.72
C VAL A 466 -11.40 -8.49 3.45
N VAL A 467 -12.22 -8.13 4.44
CA VAL A 467 -13.69 -8.12 4.30
C VAL A 467 -14.15 -7.14 3.22
N TYR A 468 -13.56 -5.94 3.15
CA TYR A 468 -13.91 -4.97 2.12
C TYR A 468 -13.63 -5.49 0.71
N ASP A 469 -12.51 -6.19 0.52
CA ASP A 469 -12.16 -6.80 -0.76
C ASP A 469 -13.10 -7.96 -1.13
N HIS A 470 -13.42 -8.85 -0.19
CA HIS A 470 -14.42 -9.91 -0.44
C HIS A 470 -15.77 -9.33 -0.87
N ARG A 471 -16.25 -8.27 -0.19
CA ARG A 471 -17.48 -7.56 -0.56
C ARG A 471 -17.37 -6.96 -1.96
N GLN A 472 -16.20 -6.42 -2.33
CA GLN A 472 -15.95 -5.88 -3.66
C GLN A 472 -15.98 -6.95 -4.75
N LEU A 473 -15.33 -8.09 -4.52
CA LEU A 473 -15.32 -9.23 -5.43
C LEU A 473 -16.74 -9.75 -5.66
N ILE A 474 -17.51 -9.94 -4.58
CA ILE A 474 -18.91 -10.39 -4.66
C ILE A 474 -19.75 -9.38 -5.44
N ARG A 475 -19.64 -8.08 -5.12
CA ARG A 475 -20.37 -7.03 -5.85
C ARG A 475 -20.05 -7.06 -7.34
N THR A 476 -18.78 -7.15 -7.70
CA THR A 476 -18.34 -7.19 -9.10
C THR A 476 -18.88 -8.44 -9.82
N ALA A 477 -18.90 -9.59 -9.14
CA ALA A 477 -19.48 -10.82 -9.66
C ALA A 477 -21.00 -10.74 -9.90
N LEU A 478 -21.73 -10.03 -9.03
CA LEU A 478 -23.16 -9.79 -9.14
C LEU A 478 -23.50 -8.77 -10.24
N GLU A 479 -22.72 -7.68 -10.35
CA GLU A 479 -22.89 -6.66 -11.39
C GLU A 479 -22.65 -7.24 -12.78
N ALA A 480 -21.69 -8.15 -12.94
CA ALA A 480 -21.46 -8.86 -14.20
C ALA A 480 -22.60 -9.86 -14.58
N ALA A 481 -23.56 -10.10 -13.69
CA ALA A 481 -24.72 -10.97 -13.93
C ALA A 481 -25.98 -10.21 -14.39
N ALA A 482 -26.01 -8.89 -14.14
CA ALA A 482 -27.14 -8.00 -14.46
C ALA A 482 -26.97 -7.38 -15.85
#